data_AF-A0A8I1SVI8-F1
#
_entry.id   AF-A0A8I1SVI8-F1
#
_cell.length_a   1.000
_cell.length_b   1.000
_cell.length_c   1.000
_cell.angle_alpha   90.00
_cell.angle_beta   90.00
_cell.angle_gamma   90.00
#
_symmetry.space_group_name_H-M   'P 1'
#
loop_
_entity.id
_entity.type
_entity.pdbx_description
1 polymer ?
#
loop_
_entity_poly.entity_id
_entity_poly.type
_entity_poly.pdbx_seq_one_letter_code
_entity_poly.pdbx_strand_id
1 'polypeptide(L)'
;MRERTVHLALRATPVEAALIRHAADAALLTTSSYLRTLALRGDVRVARLQALHAELRRQGGLLKHLAARGLLDRHATEQALALWREAVQQIAEAADARQSHPT
;
A
#
# COMPACT_ATOMS: atom_id res chain seq x y z
N MET A 1 -21.53 9.50 17.72
CA MET A 1 -20.73 10.74 17.68
C MET A 1 -20.41 11.02 16.22
N ARG A 2 -20.88 12.12 15.60
CA ARG A 2 -20.50 12.45 14.21
C ARG A 2 -19.05 12.93 14.22
N GLU A 3 -18.16 12.28 13.47
CA GLU A 3 -16.80 12.77 13.27
C GLU A 3 -16.86 14.16 12.65
N ARG A 4 -16.27 15.14 13.34
CA ARG A 4 -16.26 16.53 12.91
C ARG A 4 -15.00 16.73 12.06
N THR A 5 -15.16 16.60 10.75
CA THR A 5 -14.04 16.77 9.81
C THR A 5 -13.62 18.23 9.77
N VAL A 6 -12.46 18.55 10.35
CA VAL A 6 -11.83 19.87 10.23
C VAL A 6 -10.91 19.85 9.01
N HIS A 7 -11.13 20.78 8.08
CA HIS A 7 -10.24 20.98 6.95
C HIS A 7 -9.03 21.81 7.38
N LEU A 8 -7.84 21.24 7.25
CA LEU A 8 -6.58 21.91 7.50
C LEU A 8 -5.92 22.27 6.17
N ALA A 9 -5.48 23.51 6.02
CA ALA A 9 -4.72 23.97 4.87
C ALA A 9 -3.27 24.23 5.28
N LEU A 10 -2.33 23.76 4.46
CA LEU A 10 -0.89 23.90 4.69
C LEU A 10 -0.28 24.65 3.51
N ARG A 11 0.63 25.59 3.80
CA ARG A 11 1.44 26.23 2.77
C ARG A 11 2.71 25.42 2.59
N ALA A 12 3.03 25.12 1.35
CA ALA A 12 4.25 24.43 0.96
C ALA A 12 4.73 25.05 -0.35
N THR A 13 6.05 25.14 -0.53
CA THR A 13 6.64 25.41 -1.83
C THR A 13 6.31 24.28 -2.81
N PRO A 14 6.40 24.51 -4.13
CA PRO A 14 6.16 23.47 -5.13
C PRO A 14 7.05 22.23 -4.93
N VAL A 15 8.31 22.43 -4.51
CA VAL A 15 9.27 21.36 -4.23
C VAL A 15 8.86 20.54 -3.02
N GLU A 16 8.52 21.19 -1.90
CA GLU A 16 8.03 20.50 -0.70
C GLU A 16 6.74 19.72 -0.99
N ALA A 17 5.81 20.32 -1.73
CA ALA A 17 4.57 19.65 -2.11
C ALA A 17 4.82 18.39 -2.96
N ALA A 18 5.82 18.42 -3.85
CA ALA A 18 6.23 17.25 -4.63
C ALA A 18 6.86 16.17 -3.76
N LEU A 19 7.75 16.54 -2.83
CA LEU A 19 8.35 15.60 -1.88
C LEU A 19 7.31 14.94 -0.98
N ILE A 20 6.34 15.72 -0.48
CA ILE A 20 5.25 15.21 0.36
C ILE A 20 4.40 14.20 -0.42
N ARG A 21 4.05 14.51 -1.69
CA ARG A 21 3.30 13.57 -2.54
C ARG A 21 4.08 12.29 -2.77
N HIS A 22 5.36 12.41 -3.14
CA HIS A 22 6.21 11.24 -3.35
C HIS A 22 6.32 10.36 -2.10
N ALA A 23 6.48 10.96 -0.92
CA ALA A 23 6.55 10.23 0.34
C ALA A 23 5.21 9.56 0.70
N ALA A 24 4.08 10.23 0.43
CA ALA A 24 2.75 9.65 0.60
C ALA A 24 2.51 8.46 -0.34
N ASP A 25 2.91 8.58 -1.61
CA ASP A 25 2.81 7.51 -2.61
C ASP A 25 3.68 6.31 -2.22
N ALA A 26 4.91 6.54 -1.76
CA ALA A 26 5.80 5.49 -1.26
C ALA A 26 5.23 4.80 0.00
N ALA A 27 4.43 5.52 0.78
CA ALA A 27 3.68 4.99 1.91
C ALA A 27 2.36 4.31 1.51
N LEU A 28 1.97 4.36 0.24
CA LEU A 28 0.67 3.90 -0.28
C LEU A 28 -0.51 4.57 0.43
N LEU A 29 -0.38 5.86 0.70
CA LEU A 29 -1.39 6.68 1.34
C LEU A 29 -1.72 7.90 0.49
N THR A 30 -2.93 8.43 0.64
CA THR A 30 -3.22 9.77 0.14
C THR A 30 -2.37 10.79 0.91
N THR A 31 -2.04 11.93 0.28
CA THR A 31 -1.28 13.00 0.93
C THR A 31 -1.89 13.42 2.26
N SER A 32 -3.21 13.58 2.33
CA SER A 32 -3.92 13.95 3.56
C SER A 32 -3.83 12.87 4.65
N SER A 33 -3.90 11.58 4.28
CA SER A 33 -3.75 10.48 5.22
C SER A 33 -2.32 10.40 5.75
N TYR A 34 -1.33 10.50 4.86
CA TYR A 34 0.09 10.54 5.22
C TYR A 34 0.41 11.68 6.21
N LEU A 35 -0.01 12.91 5.89
CA LEU A 35 0.22 14.07 6.75
C LEU A 35 -0.50 13.94 8.10
N ARG A 36 -1.72 13.39 8.12
CA ARG A 36 -2.44 13.12 9.37
C ARG A 36 -1.70 12.09 10.23
N THR A 37 -1.23 11.00 9.63
CA THR A 37 -0.47 9.97 10.34
C THR A 37 0.80 10.56 10.94
N LEU A 38 1.56 11.36 10.18
CA LEU A 38 2.74 12.05 10.71
C LEU A 38 2.40 13.02 11.85
N ALA A 39 1.38 13.87 11.68
CA ALA A 39 0.99 14.86 12.67
C ALA A 39 0.54 14.23 14.00
N LEU A 40 -0.11 13.06 13.93
CA LEU A 40 -0.53 12.28 15.10
C LEU A 40 0.57 11.36 15.64
N ARG A 41 1.79 11.43 15.10
CA ARG A 41 2.90 10.51 15.40
C ARG A 41 2.53 9.03 15.23
N GLY A 42 1.60 8.76 14.31
CA GLY A 42 1.19 7.42 13.95
C GLY A 42 2.26 6.71 13.12
N ASP A 43 2.22 5.38 13.12
CA ASP A 43 3.14 4.59 12.33
C ASP A 43 2.65 4.45 10.88
N VAL A 44 3.31 5.18 9.98
CA VAL A 44 3.07 5.12 8.52
C VAL A 44 3.30 3.70 7.98
N ARG A 45 4.15 2.89 8.64
CA ARG A 45 4.46 1.52 8.21
C ARG A 45 3.25 0.60 8.37
N VAL A 46 2.53 0.70 9.49
CA VAL A 46 1.31 -0.07 9.73
C VAL A 46 0.27 0.24 8.67
N ALA A 47 0.06 1.52 8.38
CA ALA A 47 -0.88 1.96 7.36
C ALA A 47 -0.47 1.46 5.94
N ARG A 48 0.83 1.52 5.62
CA ARG A 48 1.37 0.98 4.37
C ARG A 48 1.18 -0.53 4.24
N LEU A 49 1.45 -1.30 5.30
CA LEU A 49 1.25 -2.76 5.30
C LEU A 49 -0.21 -3.13 5.12
N GLN A 50 -1.12 -2.41 5.77
CA GLN A 50 -2.56 -2.58 5.58
C GLN A 50 -2.98 -2.30 4.13
N ALA A 51 -2.47 -1.23 3.53
CA ALA A 51 -2.72 -0.90 2.13
C ALA A 51 -2.19 -1.99 1.18
N LEU A 52 -0.97 -2.48 1.40
CA LEU A 52 -0.39 -3.60 0.64
C LEU A 52 -1.23 -4.87 0.77
N HIS A 53 -1.67 -5.21 1.97
CA HIS A 53 -2.49 -6.39 2.19
C HIS A 53 -3.85 -6.29 1.48
N ALA A 54 -4.49 -5.11 1.51
CA ALA A 54 -5.72 -4.87 0.78
C ALA A 54 -5.54 -4.97 -0.74
N GLU A 55 -4.43 -4.43 -1.27
CA GLU A 55 -4.06 -4.52 -2.68
C GLU A 55 -3.86 -5.98 -3.12
N LEU A 56 -3.06 -6.74 -2.38
CA LEU A 56 -2.79 -8.16 -2.65
C LEU A 56 -4.08 -8.99 -2.63
N ARG A 57 -4.98 -8.71 -1.68
CA ARG A 57 -6.30 -9.36 -1.61
C ARG A 57 -7.15 -9.04 -2.83
N ARG A 58 -7.14 -7.78 -3.30
CA ARG A 58 -7.88 -7.37 -4.50
C ARG A 58 -7.34 -8.09 -5.74
N GLN A 59 -6.02 -8.11 -5.91
CA GLN A 59 -5.37 -8.78 -7.03
C GLN A 59 -5.66 -10.29 -7.05
N GLY A 60 -5.56 -10.97 -5.90
CA GLY A 60 -5.93 -12.37 -5.78
C GLY A 60 -7.40 -12.64 -6.12
N GLY A 61 -8.30 -11.75 -5.70
CA GLY A 61 -9.72 -11.80 -6.09
C GLY A 61 -9.95 -11.63 -7.59
N LEU A 62 -9.23 -10.70 -8.22
CA LEU A 62 -9.28 -10.48 -9.67
C LEU A 62 -8.77 -11.70 -10.44
N LEU A 63 -7.62 -12.25 -10.05
CA LEU A 63 -7.07 -13.46 -10.67
C LEU A 63 -8.05 -14.63 -10.60
N LYS A 64 -8.64 -14.86 -9.42
CA LYS A 64 -9.70 -15.88 -9.23
C LYS A 64 -10.88 -15.63 -10.17
N HIS A 65 -11.34 -14.39 -10.28
CA HIS A 65 -12.47 -14.03 -11.15
C HIS A 65 -12.16 -14.27 -12.63
N LEU A 66 -10.99 -13.84 -13.10
CA LEU A 66 -10.57 -13.99 -14.49
C LEU A 66 -10.39 -15.47 -14.87
N ALA A 67 -9.78 -16.27 -14.00
CA ALA A 67 -9.65 -17.71 -14.18
C ALA A 67 -11.02 -18.40 -14.23
N ALA A 68 -11.94 -18.05 -13.32
CA ALA A 68 -13.29 -18.62 -13.29
C ALA A 68 -14.13 -18.28 -14.55
N ARG A 69 -13.83 -17.16 -15.22
CA ARG A 69 -14.49 -16.78 -16.49
C ARG A 69 -13.81 -17.37 -17.73
N GLY A 70 -12.75 -18.16 -17.57
CA GLY A 70 -11.96 -18.69 -18.69
C GLY A 70 -11.25 -17.60 -19.51
N LEU A 71 -11.08 -16.40 -18.94
CA LEU A 71 -10.40 -15.28 -19.59
C LEU A 71 -8.87 -15.38 -19.48
N LEU A 72 -8.39 -16.32 -18.65
CA LEU A 72 -7.00 -16.71 -18.56
C LEU A 72 -6.91 -18.18 -18.97
N ASP A 73 -5.99 -18.49 -19.86
CA ASP A 73 -5.62 -19.89 -20.09
C ASP A 73 -4.85 -20.45 -18.87
N ARG A 74 -4.63 -21.77 -18.87
CA ARG A 74 -3.94 -22.45 -17.76
C ARG A 74 -2.54 -21.88 -17.54
N HIS A 75 -1.80 -21.60 -18.61
CA HIS A 75 -0.42 -21.15 -18.52
C HIS A 75 -0.33 -19.72 -17.93
N ALA A 76 -1.17 -18.81 -18.41
CA ALA A 76 -1.30 -17.45 -17.89
C ALA A 76 -1.75 -17.44 -16.43
N THR A 77 -2.65 -18.35 -16.04
CA THR A 77 -3.09 -18.50 -14.65
C THR A 77 -1.95 -18.95 -13.73
N GLU A 78 -1.20 -19.97 -14.16
CA GLU A 78 -0.06 -20.50 -13.40
C GLU A 78 1.06 -19.45 -13.26
N GLN A 79 1.38 -18.75 -14.35
CA GLN A 79 2.38 -17.67 -14.34
C GLN A 79 1.95 -16.52 -13.44
N ALA A 80 0.70 -16.07 -13.51
CA ALA A 80 0.18 -15.00 -12.66
C ALA A 80 0.18 -15.39 -11.18
N LEU A 81 -0.12 -16.65 -10.84
CA LEU A 81 -0.03 -17.17 -9.48
C LEU A 81 1.42 -17.22 -8.98
N ALA A 82 2.37 -17.60 -9.83
CA ALA A 82 3.79 -17.62 -9.49
C ALA A 82 4.30 -16.20 -9.16
N LEU A 83 4.04 -15.25 -10.05
CA LEU A 83 4.42 -13.83 -9.86
C LEU A 83 3.75 -13.22 -8.62
N TRP A 84 2.46 -13.54 -8.38
CA TRP A 84 1.76 -13.05 -7.20
C TRP A 84 2.38 -13.61 -5.91
N ARG A 85 2.71 -14.91 -5.86
CA ARG A 85 3.38 -15.51 -4.70
C ARG A 85 4.77 -14.92 -4.47
N GLU A 86 5.53 -14.70 -5.53
CA GLU A 86 6.84 -14.06 -5.45
C GLU A 86 6.74 -12.65 -4.87
N ALA A 87 5.79 -11.83 -5.36
CA ALA A 87 5.57 -10.48 -4.83
C ALA A 87 5.18 -10.50 -3.35
N VAL A 88 4.29 -11.43 -2.94
CA VAL A 88 3.92 -11.62 -1.52
C VAL A 88 5.15 -11.98 -0.68
N GLN A 89 5.99 -12.89 -1.17
CA GLN A 89 7.20 -13.34 -0.46
C GLN A 89 8.21 -12.18 -0.30
N GLN A 90 8.47 -11.41 -1.36
CA GLN A 90 9.36 -10.25 -1.30
C GLN A 90 8.86 -9.18 -0.31
N ILE A 91 7.54 -8.97 -0.23
CA ILE A 91 6.93 -8.04 0.73
C ILE A 91 7.10 -8.57 2.17
N ALA A 92 6.90 -9.87 2.39
CA ALA A 92 7.08 -10.49 3.70
C ALA A 92 8.54 -10.40 4.16
N GLU A 93 9.50 -10.73 3.29
CA GLU A 93 10.93 -10.62 3.58
C GLU A 93 11.37 -9.18 3.87
N ALA A 94 10.87 -8.21 3.10
CA ALA A 94 11.15 -6.79 3.34
C ALA A 94 10.55 -6.29 4.67
N ALA A 95 9.46 -6.90 5.14
CA ALA A 95 8.85 -6.61 6.43
C ALA A 95 9.64 -7.28 7.58
N ASP A 96 10.15 -8.49 7.39
CA ASP A 96 10.89 -9.24 8.42
C ASP A 96 12.35 -8.78 8.57
N ALA A 97 13.07 -8.56 7.47
CA ALA A 97 14.47 -8.10 7.48
C ALA A 97 14.67 -6.75 8.21
N ARG A 98 13.59 -5.98 8.36
CA ARG A 98 13.60 -4.68 9.06
C ARG A 98 13.13 -4.77 10.51
N GLN A 99 12.55 -5.89 10.95
CA GLN A 99 12.29 -6.19 12.36
C GLN A 99 13.57 -6.66 13.08
N SER A 100 14.54 -7.21 12.34
CA SER A 100 15.83 -7.69 12.87
C SER A 100 16.86 -6.59 13.18
N HIS A 101 16.57 -5.33 12.85
CA HIS A 101 17.40 -4.18 13.19
C HIS A 101 16.67 -3.26 14.18
N PRO A 102 16.94 -3.39 15.49
CA PRO A 102 16.52 -2.39 16.45
C PRO A 102 17.37 -1.14 16.25
N THR A 103 16.75 -0.05 15.81
CA THR A 103 17.27 1.31 16.01
C THR A 103 16.91 1.79 17.41
#